data_AF-A0A4P9YA44-F1
#
_entry.id   AF-A0A4P9YA44-F1
#
_cell.length_a   1.000
_cell.length_b   1.000
_cell.length_c   1.000
_cell.angle_alpha   90.00
_cell.angle_beta   90.00
_cell.angle_gamma   90.00
#
_symmetry.space_group_name_H-M   'P 1'
#
loop_
_entity.id
_entity.type
_entity.pdbx_description
1 polymer ?
#
loop_
_entity_poly.entity_id
_entity_poly.type
_entity_poly.pdbx_seq_one_letter_code
_entity_poly.pdbx_strand_id
1 'polypeptide(L)' 'MVPDPCDIYVDDVILKGSKIRDETFVRDGIRQFMFDHIMDIDRILAKLDFANFTLNGYKAFFCVPEVTILSYVCNQDGR' A
#
# COMPACT_ATOMS: atom_id res chain seq x y z
N MET A 1 -3.12 -33.28 21.45
CA MET A 1 -2.09 -32.39 20.86
C MET A 1 -2.60 -30.97 21.03
N VAL A 2 -1.90 -30.17 21.83
CA VAL A 2 -2.06 -28.71 21.78
C VAL A 2 -1.36 -28.28 20.49
N PRO A 3 -1.98 -27.47 19.60
CA PRO A 3 -1.26 -27.00 18.42
C PRO A 3 -0.07 -26.16 18.88
N ASP A 4 1.10 -26.38 18.29
CA ASP A 4 2.19 -25.41 18.40
C ASP A 4 1.67 -24.03 17.98
N PRO A 5 2.14 -22.94 18.61
CA PRO A 5 1.74 -21.59 18.23
C PRO A 5 1.95 -21.43 16.72
N CYS A 6 0.86 -21.18 15.99
CA CYS A 6 0.91 -21.01 14.55
C CYS A 6 1.54 -19.65 14.22
N ASP A 7 2.43 -19.64 13.23
CA ASP A 7 2.96 -18.40 12.69
C ASP A 7 1.83 -17.61 11.99
N ILE A 8 1.71 -16.33 12.32
CA ILE A 8 0.77 -15.43 11.66
C ILE A 8 1.39 -15.01 10.34
N TYR A 9 0.70 -15.32 9.24
CA TYR A 9 1.10 -14.93 7.90
C TYR A 9 0.10 -13.92 7.32
N VAL A 10 0.60 -12.76 6.92
CA VAL A 10 -0.16 -11.67 6.30
C VAL A 10 0.29 -11.55 4.86
N ASP A 11 -0.57 -11.90 3.91
CA ASP A 11 -0.23 -11.96 2.48
C ASP A 11 -0.20 -10.59 1.81
N ASP A 12 -1.24 -9.77 2.03
CA ASP A 12 -1.43 -8.51 1.31
C ASP A 12 -1.61 -7.34 2.28
N VAL A 13 -0.84 -6.27 2.06
CA VAL A 13 -1.02 -4.96 2.72
C VAL A 13 -1.49 -3.96 1.68
N ILE A 14 -2.64 -3.34 1.91
CA ILE A 14 -3.27 -2.46 0.94
C ILE A 14 -3.32 -1.05 1.51
N LEU A 15 -2.79 -0.10 0.74
CA LEU A 15 -2.86 1.31 1.06
C LEU A 15 -3.65 2.03 -0.02
N LYS A 16 -4.84 2.52 0.34
CA LYS A 16 -5.62 3.40 -0.53
C LYS A 16 -5.18 4.84 -0.30
N GLY A 17 -4.84 5.55 -1.37
CA GLY A 17 -4.62 7.00 -1.32
C GLY A 17 -5.91 7.78 -1.00
N SER A 18 -5.79 9.09 -0.85
CA SER A 18 -6.93 9.96 -0.56
C SER A 18 -8.05 9.81 -1.61
N LYS A 19 -9.31 9.80 -1.15
CA LYS A 19 -10.50 9.84 -2.04
C LYS A 19 -10.56 11.15 -2.83
N ILE A 20 -10.13 12.25 -2.21
CA ILE A 20 -10.07 13.57 -2.84
C ILE A 20 -8.67 13.73 -3.40
N ARG A 21 -8.57 13.90 -4.72
CA ARG A 21 -7.30 14.16 -5.41
C ARG A 21 -7.05 15.66 -5.49
N ASP A 22 -6.14 16.14 -4.66
CA ASP A 22 -5.58 17.46 -4.83
C ASP A 22 -4.60 17.45 -6.02
N GLU A 23 -5.00 18.07 -7.13
CA GLU A 23 -4.22 18.14 -8.36
C GLU A 23 -3.19 19.27 -8.40
N THR A 24 -3.08 20.07 -7.34
CA THR A 24 -2.06 21.12 -7.25
C THR A 24 -0.66 20.52 -7.31
N PHE A 25 0.30 21.27 -7.88
CA PHE A 25 1.67 20.83 -7.99
C PHE A 25 2.46 21.18 -6.74
N VAL A 26 3.06 20.18 -6.10
CA VAL A 26 4.03 20.38 -5.00
C VAL A 26 5.40 20.74 -5.55
N ARG A 27 5.72 20.12 -6.69
CA ARG A 27 6.95 20.29 -7.47
C ARG A 27 6.61 20.05 -8.93
N ASP A 28 7.51 20.44 -9.82
CA ASP A 28 7.33 20.23 -11.25
C ASP A 28 7.05 18.74 -11.55
N GLY A 29 5.87 18.47 -12.08
CA GLY A 29 5.41 17.12 -12.45
C GLY A 29 4.84 16.26 -11.31
N ILE A 30 4.81 16.73 -10.06
CA ILE A 30 4.29 15.97 -8.91
C ILE A 30 3.06 16.66 -8.33
N ARG A 31 1.91 15.99 -8.43
CA ARG A 31 0.64 16.43 -7.82
C ARG A 31 0.61 16.14 -6.31
N GLN A 32 -0.06 16.98 -5.54
CA GLN A 32 -0.16 16.88 -4.07
C GLN A 32 -0.69 15.52 -3.62
N PHE A 33 -1.76 15.01 -4.24
CA PHE A 33 -2.29 13.70 -3.85
C PHE A 33 -1.31 12.54 -4.06
N MET A 34 -0.43 12.62 -5.07
CA MET A 34 0.60 11.61 -5.32
C MET A 34 1.72 11.71 -4.28
N PHE A 35 2.12 12.94 -3.95
CA PHE A 35 3.12 13.19 -2.92
C PHE A 35 2.66 12.65 -1.57
N ASP A 36 1.44 12.97 -1.16
CA ASP A 36 0.86 12.47 0.10
C ASP A 36 0.80 10.94 0.14
N HIS A 37 0.39 10.32 -0.97
CA HIS A 37 0.34 8.87 -1.05
C HIS A 37 1.73 8.22 -0.92
N ILE A 38 2.77 8.80 -1.53
CA ILE A 38 4.15 8.33 -1.38
C ILE A 38 4.63 8.46 0.07
N MET A 39 4.28 9.56 0.74
CA MET A 39 4.60 9.75 2.16
C MET A 39 3.91 8.72 3.06
N ASP A 40 2.67 8.34 2.74
CA ASP A 40 1.98 7.27 3.47
C ASP A 40 2.60 5.90 3.21
N ILE A 41 3.04 5.61 1.98
CA ILE A 41 3.78 4.38 1.65
C ILE A 41 5.06 4.33 2.49
N ASP A 42 5.87 5.39 2.48
CA ASP A 42 7.14 5.46 3.22
C ASP A 42 6.95 5.19 4.72
N ARG A 43 5.95 5.81 5.34
CA ARG A 43 5.59 5.57 6.75
C ARG A 43 5.20 4.12 7.03
N ILE A 44 4.49 3.47 6.12
CA ILE A 44 4.08 2.07 6.29
C ILE A 44 5.27 1.14 6.10
N LEU A 45 6.11 1.38 5.08
CA LEU A 45 7.34 0.62 4.86
C LEU A 45 8.25 0.68 6.10
N ALA A 46 8.42 1.86 6.70
CA ALA A 46 9.19 2.03 7.93
C ALA A 46 8.58 1.24 9.12
N LYS A 47 7.25 1.19 9.25
CA LYS A 47 6.58 0.40 10.29
C LYS A 47 6.75 -1.10 10.07
N LEU A 48 6.69 -1.56 8.82
CA LEU A 48 6.89 -2.97 8.47
C LEU A 48 8.33 -3.39 8.77
N ASP A 49 9.29 -2.56 8.40
CA ASP A 49 10.71 -2.79 8.70
C ASP A 49 10.97 -2.84 10.22
N PHE A 50 10.41 -1.89 10.98
CA PHE A 50 10.51 -1.90 12.44
C PHE A 50 9.89 -3.13 13.11
N ALA A 51 8.85 -3.70 12.49
CA ALA A 51 8.21 -4.93 12.94
C ALA A 51 8.87 -6.21 12.36
N ASN A 52 10.03 -6.08 11.71
CA ASN A 52 10.78 -7.17 11.07
C ASN A 52 10.00 -7.94 9.99
N PHE A 53 9.00 -7.30 9.36
CA PHE A 53 8.34 -7.87 8.20
C PHE A 53 9.24 -7.75 6.97
N THR A 54 9.17 -8.75 6.09
CA THR A 54 9.83 -8.72 4.78
C THR A 54 8.78 -8.57 3.69
N LEU A 55 9.01 -7.65 2.76
CA LEU A 55 8.17 -7.46 1.59
C LEU A 55 8.74 -8.17 0.37
N ASN A 56 7.88 -8.80 -0.41
CA ASN A 56 8.28 -9.34 -1.70
C ASN A 56 8.23 -8.24 -2.77
N GLY A 57 9.39 -7.66 -3.10
CA GLY A 57 9.49 -6.59 -4.09
C GLY A 57 8.98 -6.95 -5.49
N TYR A 58 8.99 -8.24 -5.88
CA TYR A 58 8.45 -8.68 -7.17
C TYR A 58 6.92 -8.73 -7.21
N LYS A 59 6.28 -8.84 -6.05
CA LYS A 59 4.82 -8.88 -5.91
C LYS A 59 4.22 -7.54 -5.47
N ALA A 60 5.05 -6.60 -5.03
CA ALA A 60 4.60 -5.31 -4.52
C ALA A 60 4.19 -4.38 -5.68
N PHE A 61 3.01 -3.76 -5.56
CA PHE A 61 2.53 -2.74 -6.48
C PHE A 61 2.46 -1.41 -5.73
N PHE A 62 3.07 -0.36 -6.29
CA PHE A 62 3.06 0.99 -5.72
C PHE A 62 2.51 1.99 -6.72
N CYS A 63 1.70 2.93 -6.25
CA CYS A 63 1.20 4.06 -7.05
C CYS A 63 0.50 3.66 -8.36
N VAL A 64 -0.18 2.50 -8.38
CA VAL A 64 -0.94 2.01 -9.53
C VAL A 64 -2.38 2.52 -9.51
N PRO A 65 -3.02 2.74 -10.67
CA PRO A 65 -4.42 3.19 -10.73
C PRO A 65 -5.42 2.12 -10.28
N GLU A 66 -5.05 0.86 -10.39
CA GLU A 66 -5.85 -0.30 -9.99
C GLU A 66 -4.94 -1.45 -9.51
N VAL A 67 -5.48 -2.30 -8.62
CA VAL A 67 -4.80 -3.49 -8.11
C VAL A 67 -5.81 -4.62 -7.97
N THR A 68 -5.39 -5.87 -8.23
CA THR A 68 -6.25 -7.05 -8.00
C THR A 68 -5.93 -7.65 -6.63
N ILE A 69 -6.91 -7.69 -5.74
CA ILE A 69 -6.81 -8.22 -4.38
C ILE A 69 -7.83 -9.34 -4.24
N LEU A 70 -7.39 -10.55 -3.88
CA LEU A 70 -8.27 -11.72 -3.72
C LEU A 70 -9.25 -11.92 -4.90
N SER A 71 -8.77 -11.70 -6.13
CA SER A 71 -9.57 -11.76 -7.38
C SER A 71 -10.58 -10.63 -7.58
N TYR A 72 -10.50 -9.55 -6.79
CA TYR A 72 -11.28 -8.33 -6.99
C TYR A 72 -10.41 -7.20 -7.51
N VAL A 73 -10.87 -6.52 -8.56
CA VAL A 73 -10.22 -5.32 -9.07
C VAL A 73 -10.62 -4.16 -8.17
N CYS A 74 -9.63 -3.51 -7.55
CA CYS A 74 -9.83 -2.32 -6.72
C CYS A 74 -9.23 -1.11 -7.43
N ASN A 75 -10.05 -0.08 -7.60
CA ASN A 75 -9.66 1.18 -8.23
C ASN A 75 -10.17 2.38 -7.40
N GLN A 76 -10.15 3.57 -8.00
CA GLN A 76 -10.61 4.79 -7.34
C GLN A 76 -12.08 4.70 -6.91
N ASP A 77 -12.94 4.15 -7.77
CA ASP A 77 -14.39 4.12 -7.60
C ASP A 77 -14.85 3.03 -6.61
N GLY A 78 -14.03 2.01 -6.39
CA GLY A 78 -14.34 0.97 -5.41
C GLY A 78 -13.74 -0.38 -5.78
N ARG A 79 -14.46 -1.42 -5.36
CA ARG A 79 -14.25 -2.83 -5.73
C ARG A 79 -15.22 -3.22 -6.84
#